data_AF-D8SFJ1-F1
#
_entry.id   AF-D8SFJ1-F1
#
_cell.length_a   1.000
_cell.length_b   1.000
_cell.length_c   1.000
_cell.angle_alpha   90.00
_cell.angle_beta   90.00
_cell.angle_gamma   90.00
#
_symmetry.space_group_name_H-M   'P 1'
#
loop_
_entity.id
_entity.type
_entity.pdbx_description
1 polymer ?
#
loop_
_entity_poly.entity_id
_entity_poly.type
_entity_poly.pdbx_seq_one_letter_code
_entity_poly.pdbx_strand_id
1 'polypeptide(L)'
;IVDAILAAGRAGASQSSCPLMYQWHGTRYWGAAHGLAGIMYVLMHFPLSARDAADVKETLLYMIANRFQSGNYPSSDGNQRDKLIHWCHGAPGICLTLCKAAKVFPEPVFREAAVAAGELIWKKGLLRRVGLCHGVSGNTYPFLALYRLTGDRKHLFRARSFATFLCNQGRELIDSGDMHGGDHPYSLFEGLAGTAFLWLDLQRPEEARFPGYEL
;
A
#
# COMPACT_ATOMS: atom_id res chain seq x y z
N ILE A 1 -10.33 15.28 16.22
CA ILE A 1 -9.19 14.40 15.81
C ILE A 1 -8.72 14.76 14.40
N VAL A 2 -9.58 14.76 13.38
CA VAL A 2 -9.23 15.15 11.99
C VAL A 2 -8.51 16.50 11.93
N ASP A 3 -9.06 17.54 12.57
CA ASP A 3 -8.45 18.88 12.58
C ASP A 3 -7.03 18.89 13.18
N ALA A 4 -6.80 18.09 14.22
CA ALA A 4 -5.49 17.98 14.87
C ALA A 4 -4.47 17.29 13.95
N ILE A 5 -4.90 16.27 13.19
CA ILE A 5 -4.06 15.61 12.18
C ILE A 5 -3.67 16.62 11.09
N LEU A 6 -4.63 17.34 10.53
CA LEU A 6 -4.37 18.33 9.48
C LEU A 6 -3.49 19.49 9.96
N ALA A 7 -3.75 20.01 11.16
CA ALA A 7 -2.92 21.05 11.77
C ALA A 7 -1.47 20.58 11.97
N ALA A 8 -1.27 19.37 12.49
CA ALA A 8 0.06 18.78 12.65
C ALA A 8 0.76 18.56 11.29
N GLY A 9 0.03 18.07 10.28
CA GLY A 9 0.54 17.85 8.93
C GLY A 9 1.03 19.14 8.27
N ARG A 10 0.24 20.22 8.37
CA ARG A 10 0.61 21.55 7.86
C ARG A 10 1.83 22.12 8.59
N ALA A 11 1.89 21.97 9.91
CA ALA A 11 3.05 22.42 10.69
C ALA A 11 4.33 21.66 10.30
N GLY A 12 4.23 20.33 10.10
CA GLY A 12 5.34 19.49 9.66
C GLY A 12 5.82 19.77 8.23
N ALA A 13 4.96 20.39 7.41
CA ALA A 13 5.21 20.74 6.02
C ALA A 13 5.93 22.09 5.82
N SER A 14 6.21 22.85 6.87
CA SER A 14 6.74 24.24 6.78
C SER A 14 8.02 24.43 5.95
N GLN A 15 8.77 23.36 5.68
CA GLN A 15 9.98 23.35 4.85
C GLN A 15 9.92 22.29 3.72
N SER A 16 8.71 21.89 3.31
CA SER A 16 8.49 20.90 2.26
C SER A 16 7.58 21.49 1.19
N SER A 17 7.75 21.04 -0.06
CA SER A 17 6.76 21.29 -1.12
C SER A 17 5.51 20.40 -0.98
N CYS A 18 5.53 19.43 -0.07
CA CYS A 18 4.38 18.61 0.27
C CYS A 18 3.46 19.33 1.28
N PRO A 19 2.15 19.48 1.02
CA PRO A 19 1.26 20.26 1.90
C PRO A 19 1.05 19.67 3.29
N LEU A 20 1.10 18.34 3.42
CA LEU A 20 0.99 17.64 4.69
C LEU A 20 2.21 16.74 4.87
N MET A 21 2.94 16.93 5.98
CA MET A 21 4.11 16.13 6.30
C MET A 21 4.11 15.74 7.77
N TYR A 22 4.46 14.49 8.06
CA TYR A 22 4.42 13.90 9.40
C TYR A 22 5.74 13.19 9.70
N GLN A 23 6.01 12.97 10.98
CA GLN A 23 7.21 12.27 11.44
C GLN A 23 6.85 11.19 12.46
N TRP A 24 7.52 10.05 12.35
CA TRP A 24 7.49 8.98 13.33
C TRP A 24 8.92 8.54 13.60
N HIS A 25 9.33 8.49 14.88
CA HIS A 25 10.73 8.29 15.28
C HIS A 25 11.72 9.19 14.52
N GLY A 26 11.39 10.48 14.39
CA GLY A 26 12.22 11.48 13.69
C GLY A 26 12.28 11.32 12.16
N THR A 27 11.56 10.36 11.58
CA THR A 27 11.61 10.05 10.15
C THR A 27 10.29 10.39 9.46
N ARG A 28 10.40 11.05 8.29
CA ARG A 28 9.26 11.42 7.44
C ARG A 28 8.85 10.28 6.50
N TYR A 29 8.13 9.29 7.01
CA TYR A 29 7.75 8.11 6.22
C TYR A 29 6.66 8.39 5.19
N TRP A 30 6.69 7.65 4.08
CA TRP A 30 5.69 7.73 3.01
C TRP A 30 4.71 6.56 3.00
N GLY A 31 5.13 5.39 3.49
CA GLY A 31 4.38 4.14 3.36
C GLY A 31 3.09 4.06 4.20
N ALA A 32 2.35 2.95 4.06
CA ALA A 32 1.02 2.80 4.65
C ALA A 32 1.04 2.61 6.17
N ALA A 33 2.09 2.00 6.74
CA ALA A 33 2.14 1.66 8.16
C ALA A 33 2.41 2.87 9.06
N HIS A 34 3.34 3.74 8.65
CA HIS A 34 3.86 4.82 9.51
C HIS A 34 3.96 6.17 8.81
N GLY A 35 3.43 6.29 7.59
CA GLY A 35 3.70 7.42 6.71
C GLY A 35 2.48 8.06 6.07
N LEU A 36 2.77 8.95 5.13
CA LEU A 36 1.79 9.75 4.39
C LEU A 36 0.63 8.90 3.85
N ALA A 37 0.93 7.78 3.18
CA ALA A 37 -0.09 6.93 2.56
C ALA A 37 -1.17 6.49 3.55
N GLY A 38 -0.77 6.03 4.74
CA GLY A 38 -1.72 5.60 5.78
C GLY A 38 -2.57 6.75 6.30
N ILE A 39 -1.95 7.91 6.55
CA ILE A 39 -2.66 9.08 7.07
C ILE A 39 -3.64 9.62 6.01
N MET A 40 -3.21 9.74 4.76
CA MET A 40 -4.08 10.18 3.66
C MET A 40 -5.23 9.20 3.44
N TYR A 41 -4.96 7.89 3.51
CA TYR A 41 -5.99 6.85 3.42
C TYR A 41 -7.11 7.12 4.42
N VAL A 42 -6.76 7.27 5.71
CA VAL A 42 -7.71 7.49 6.80
C VAL A 42 -8.46 8.82 6.62
N LEU A 43 -7.77 9.91 6.29
CA LEU A 43 -8.41 11.22 6.10
C LEU A 43 -9.49 11.19 5.00
N MET A 44 -9.27 10.42 3.92
CA MET A 44 -10.23 10.25 2.83
C MET A 44 -11.51 9.46 3.21
N HIS A 45 -11.64 8.98 4.45
CA HIS A 45 -12.88 8.40 4.98
C HIS A 45 -13.77 9.41 5.72
N PHE A 46 -13.28 10.62 5.96
CA PHE A 46 -14.04 11.67 6.65
C PHE A 46 -14.58 12.71 5.68
N PRO A 47 -15.70 13.38 6.00
CA PRO A 47 -16.09 14.59 5.31
C PRO A 47 -15.07 15.68 5.59
N LEU A 48 -14.40 16.17 4.54
CA LEU A 48 -13.38 17.21 4.63
C LEU A 48 -13.89 18.51 4.02
N SER A 49 -13.46 19.66 4.54
CA SER A 49 -13.68 20.93 3.85
C SER A 49 -12.95 20.94 2.50
N ALA A 50 -13.33 21.83 1.58
CA ALA A 50 -12.67 21.94 0.28
C ALA A 50 -11.16 22.18 0.41
N ARG A 51 -10.74 22.97 1.42
CA ARG A 51 -9.33 23.22 1.72
C ARG A 51 -8.62 21.97 2.23
N ASP A 52 -9.21 21.26 3.19
CA ASP A 52 -8.59 20.06 3.77
C ASP A 52 -8.50 18.92 2.74
N ALA A 53 -9.53 18.77 1.90
CA ALA A 53 -9.52 17.83 0.78
C ALA A 53 -8.44 18.18 -0.24
N ALA A 54 -8.22 19.47 -0.52
CA ALA A 54 -7.13 19.92 -1.39
C ALA A 54 -5.75 19.55 -0.81
N ASP A 55 -5.51 19.76 0.49
CA ASP A 55 -4.23 19.40 1.11
C ASP A 55 -3.96 17.88 1.03
N VAL A 56 -4.98 17.04 1.24
CA VAL A 56 -4.87 15.58 1.08
C VAL A 56 -4.56 15.21 -0.37
N LYS A 57 -5.29 15.81 -1.32
CA LYS A 57 -5.12 15.57 -2.75
C LYS A 57 -3.72 15.94 -3.23
N GLU A 58 -3.28 17.15 -2.91
CA GLU A 58 -1.97 17.67 -3.32
C GLU A 58 -0.82 16.92 -2.63
N THR A 59 -1.02 16.38 -1.42
CA THR A 59 -0.06 15.47 -0.78
C THR A 59 0.11 14.17 -1.57
N LEU A 60 -0.98 13.58 -2.07
CA LEU A 60 -0.92 12.38 -2.92
C LEU A 60 -0.30 12.68 -4.29
N LEU A 61 -0.61 13.83 -4.90
CA LEU A 61 0.00 14.28 -6.16
C LEU A 61 1.51 14.48 -5.99
N TYR A 62 1.93 15.09 -4.87
CA TYR A 62 3.34 15.20 -4.52
C TYR A 62 4.02 13.82 -4.47
N MET A 63 3.40 12.82 -3.83
CA MET A 63 3.95 11.46 -3.78
C MET A 63 4.07 10.83 -5.17
N ILE A 64 3.05 11.01 -6.03
CA ILE A 64 3.05 10.51 -7.42
C ILE A 64 4.18 11.14 -8.24
N ALA A 65 4.36 12.46 -8.12
CA ALA A 65 5.36 13.22 -8.87
C ALA A 65 6.80 12.89 -8.44
N ASN A 66 6.99 12.51 -7.17
CA ASN A 66 8.32 12.30 -6.57
C ASN A 66 8.63 10.81 -6.31
N ARG A 67 7.97 9.89 -7.04
CA ARG A 67 8.31 8.47 -7.05
C ARG A 67 9.65 8.22 -7.78
N PHE A 68 10.28 7.07 -7.52
CA PHE A 68 11.49 6.68 -8.22
C PHE A 68 11.27 6.48 -9.73
N GLN A 69 12.35 6.55 -10.51
CA GLN A 69 12.32 6.27 -11.95
C GLN A 69 11.77 4.86 -12.27
N SER A 70 11.94 3.90 -11.36
CA SER A 70 11.36 2.55 -11.51
C SER A 70 9.83 2.52 -11.41
N GLY A 71 9.20 3.58 -10.91
CA GLY A 71 7.79 3.64 -10.53
C GLY A 71 7.51 3.25 -9.08
N ASN A 72 8.51 2.83 -8.31
CA ASN A 72 8.36 2.57 -6.88
C ASN A 72 8.38 3.87 -6.07
N TYR A 73 8.00 3.80 -4.81
CA TYR A 73 7.94 4.96 -3.93
C TYR A 73 9.01 4.91 -2.84
N PRO A 74 9.61 6.04 -2.46
CA PRO A 74 10.49 6.14 -1.31
C PRO A 74 9.83 5.60 -0.05
N SER A 75 10.63 5.01 0.85
CA SER A 75 10.15 4.63 2.18
C SER A 75 9.95 5.86 3.08
N SER A 76 10.78 6.88 2.89
CA SER A 76 10.77 8.15 3.60
C SER A 76 11.32 9.29 2.73
N ASP A 77 11.05 10.52 3.13
CA ASP A 77 11.57 11.74 2.50
C ASP A 77 13.11 11.69 2.36
N GLY A 78 13.63 12.12 1.21
CA GLY A 78 15.06 12.11 0.88
C GLY A 78 15.72 10.72 0.66
N ASN A 79 15.02 9.61 0.92
CA ASN A 79 15.60 8.28 0.78
C ASN A 79 15.72 7.86 -0.70
N GLN A 80 16.95 7.62 -1.15
CA GLN A 80 17.25 7.21 -2.53
C GLN A 80 17.30 5.68 -2.75
N ARG A 81 17.05 4.88 -1.70
CA ARG A 81 17.12 3.41 -1.78
C ARG A 81 15.81 2.82 -2.30
N ASP A 82 15.75 2.62 -3.61
CA ASP A 82 14.65 1.93 -4.28
C ASP A 82 14.74 0.40 -4.11
N LYS A 83 14.27 -0.10 -2.97
CA LYS A 83 14.34 -1.55 -2.63
C LYS A 83 13.05 -2.14 -2.07
N LEU A 84 12.31 -1.36 -1.27
CA LEU A 84 11.17 -1.90 -0.52
C LEU A 84 9.91 -1.86 -1.38
N ILE A 85 9.29 -3.03 -1.56
CA ILE A 85 8.03 -3.20 -2.31
C ILE A 85 7.07 -3.91 -1.37
N HIS A 86 6.73 -3.24 -0.28
CA HIS A 86 5.97 -3.79 0.85
C HIS A 86 4.70 -2.96 1.09
N TRP A 87 3.73 -3.52 1.81
CA TRP A 87 2.61 -2.71 2.30
C TRP A 87 3.11 -1.61 3.23
N CYS A 88 3.98 -1.94 4.19
CA CYS A 88 4.50 -0.94 5.14
C CYS A 88 5.33 0.17 4.47
N HIS A 89 6.11 -0.16 3.43
CA HIS A 89 6.97 0.78 2.69
C HIS A 89 7.06 0.42 1.21
N GLY A 90 6.66 1.36 0.34
CA GLY A 90 6.77 1.25 -1.11
C GLY A 90 5.41 1.13 -1.81
N ALA A 91 5.46 0.70 -3.07
CA ALA A 91 4.32 0.69 -3.97
C ALA A 91 3.06 -0.07 -3.47
N PRO A 92 3.13 -1.22 -2.79
CA PRO A 92 1.91 -1.94 -2.36
C PRO A 92 0.98 -1.12 -1.49
N GLY A 93 1.48 -0.52 -0.40
CA GLY A 93 0.64 0.30 0.50
C GLY A 93 0.13 1.57 -0.18
N ILE A 94 0.98 2.21 -1.00
CA ILE A 94 0.60 3.41 -1.74
C ILE A 94 -0.44 3.09 -2.83
N CYS A 95 -0.34 1.94 -3.50
CA CYS A 95 -1.34 1.49 -4.49
C CYS A 95 -2.73 1.39 -3.86
N LEU A 96 -2.85 0.78 -2.66
CA LEU A 96 -4.12 0.73 -1.93
C LEU A 96 -4.68 2.14 -1.63
N THR A 97 -3.80 3.07 -1.26
CA THR A 97 -4.18 4.48 -1.03
C THR A 97 -4.66 5.16 -2.29
N LEU A 98 -3.95 4.96 -3.40
CA LEU A 98 -4.31 5.55 -4.69
C LEU A 98 -5.62 4.97 -5.23
N CYS A 99 -5.91 3.69 -4.96
CA CYS A 99 -7.22 3.10 -5.26
C CYS A 99 -8.36 3.77 -4.48
N LYS A 100 -8.15 4.13 -3.22
CA LYS A 100 -9.10 4.94 -2.44
C LYS A 100 -9.21 6.36 -3.00
N ALA A 101 -8.09 6.99 -3.30
CA ALA A 101 -8.05 8.34 -3.89
C ALA A 101 -8.83 8.41 -5.20
N ALA A 102 -8.67 7.43 -6.09
CA ALA A 102 -9.40 7.34 -7.36
C ALA A 102 -10.93 7.19 -7.21
N LYS A 103 -11.43 6.85 -6.03
CA LYS A 103 -12.88 6.82 -5.73
C LYS A 103 -13.38 8.12 -5.11
N VAL A 104 -12.49 8.90 -4.50
CA VAL A 104 -12.83 10.14 -3.78
C VAL A 104 -12.62 11.37 -4.66
N PHE A 105 -11.57 11.35 -5.47
CA PHE A 105 -11.17 12.45 -6.33
C PHE A 105 -11.43 12.11 -7.80
N PRO A 106 -11.99 13.04 -8.60
CA PRO A 106 -12.34 12.79 -10.00
C PRO A 106 -11.13 12.72 -10.94
N GLU A 107 -9.94 13.18 -10.52
CA GLU A 107 -8.77 13.25 -11.37
C GLU A 107 -8.25 11.86 -11.78
N PRO A 108 -8.06 11.60 -13.09
CA PRO A 108 -7.67 10.27 -13.59
C PRO A 108 -6.28 9.83 -13.13
N VAL A 109 -5.42 10.79 -12.78
CA VAL A 109 -4.04 10.56 -12.31
C VAL A 109 -3.95 9.57 -11.15
N PHE A 110 -4.94 9.54 -10.24
CA PHE A 110 -4.93 8.60 -9.12
C PHE A 110 -5.15 7.16 -9.58
N ARG A 111 -6.10 6.96 -10.51
CA ARG A 111 -6.37 5.64 -11.11
C ARG A 111 -5.17 5.16 -11.92
N GLU A 112 -4.60 6.04 -12.74
CA GLU A 112 -3.42 5.74 -13.56
C GLU A 112 -2.20 5.39 -12.69
N ALA A 113 -1.95 6.17 -11.64
CA ALA A 113 -0.85 5.92 -10.72
C ALA A 113 -1.05 4.62 -9.91
N ALA A 114 -2.29 4.29 -9.51
CA ALA A 114 -2.60 3.02 -8.87
C ALA A 114 -2.31 1.84 -9.80
N VAL A 115 -2.74 1.90 -11.06
CA VAL A 115 -2.49 0.87 -12.07
C VAL A 115 -0.99 0.73 -12.33
N ALA A 116 -0.26 1.84 -12.48
CA ALA A 116 1.19 1.83 -12.66
C ALA A 116 1.92 1.19 -11.46
N ALA A 117 1.51 1.47 -10.23
CA ALA A 117 2.02 0.79 -9.04
C ALA A 117 1.74 -0.73 -9.10
N GLY A 118 0.54 -1.12 -9.56
CA GLY A 118 0.20 -2.52 -9.81
C GLY A 118 1.11 -3.21 -10.82
N GLU A 119 1.53 -2.52 -11.90
CA GLU A 119 2.50 -3.08 -12.86
C GLU A 119 3.88 -3.31 -12.24
N LEU A 120 4.34 -2.42 -11.37
CA LEU A 120 5.57 -2.62 -10.62
C LEU A 120 5.47 -3.82 -9.66
N ILE A 121 4.38 -3.90 -8.90
CA ILE A 121 4.14 -4.98 -7.93
C ILE A 121 4.09 -6.32 -8.67
N TRP A 122 3.51 -6.36 -9.88
CA TRP A 122 3.55 -7.57 -10.70
C TRP A 122 4.98 -7.99 -11.07
N LYS A 123 5.83 -7.03 -11.43
CA LYS A 123 7.21 -7.30 -11.86
C LYS A 123 8.16 -7.65 -10.71
N LYS A 124 7.93 -7.09 -9.51
CA LYS A 124 8.92 -7.12 -8.43
C LYS A 124 8.34 -7.45 -7.04
N GLY A 125 7.03 -7.65 -6.92
CA GLY A 125 6.32 -7.83 -5.65
C GLY A 125 6.23 -9.28 -5.16
N LEU A 126 6.77 -10.26 -5.89
CA LEU A 126 6.89 -11.63 -5.42
C LEU A 126 8.10 -11.75 -4.49
N LEU A 127 7.88 -11.43 -3.22
CA LEU A 127 8.93 -11.33 -2.20
C LEU A 127 9.34 -12.70 -1.66
N ARG A 128 10.53 -12.76 -1.07
CA ARG A 128 11.01 -13.91 -0.29
C ARG A 128 10.52 -13.87 1.17
N ARG A 129 9.27 -13.48 1.38
CA ARG A 129 8.60 -13.41 2.69
C ARG A 129 7.11 -13.69 2.53
N VAL A 130 6.47 -14.32 3.51
CA VAL A 130 5.09 -14.81 3.37
C VAL A 130 4.00 -13.79 3.74
N GLY A 131 4.20 -13.03 4.82
CA GLY A 131 3.13 -12.29 5.52
C GLY A 131 2.47 -11.10 4.80
N LEU A 132 1.59 -10.40 5.53
CA LEU A 132 0.83 -9.24 5.03
C LEU A 132 1.62 -7.93 5.04
N CYS A 133 2.49 -7.71 6.04
CA CYS A 133 3.18 -6.43 6.20
C CYS A 133 4.18 -6.15 5.07
N HIS A 134 4.93 -7.19 4.69
CA HIS A 134 6.03 -7.12 3.74
C HIS A 134 6.33 -8.50 3.11
N GLY A 135 5.27 -9.21 2.72
CA GLY A 135 5.35 -10.51 2.08
C GLY A 135 4.41 -10.63 0.88
N VAL A 136 4.41 -11.80 0.25
CA VAL A 136 3.58 -12.09 -0.93
C VAL A 136 2.09 -11.95 -0.61
N SER A 137 1.67 -12.34 0.60
CA SER A 137 0.26 -12.22 0.99
C SER A 137 -0.19 -10.76 0.94
N GLY A 138 0.59 -9.85 1.53
CA GLY A 138 0.32 -8.42 1.51
C GLY A 138 0.32 -7.82 0.11
N ASN A 139 1.30 -8.22 -0.71
CA ASN A 139 1.44 -7.74 -2.07
C ASN A 139 0.36 -8.27 -3.03
N THR A 140 -0.48 -9.21 -2.58
CA THR A 140 -1.63 -9.69 -3.35
C THR A 140 -2.80 -8.70 -3.31
N TYR A 141 -3.01 -8.02 -2.18
CA TYR A 141 -4.13 -7.09 -1.96
C TYR A 141 -4.21 -5.90 -2.93
N PRO A 142 -3.10 -5.26 -3.36
CA PRO A 142 -3.14 -4.26 -4.41
C PRO A 142 -3.82 -4.73 -5.69
N PHE A 143 -3.65 -5.99 -6.08
CA PHE A 143 -4.35 -6.54 -7.25
C PHE A 143 -5.86 -6.72 -7.00
N LEU A 144 -6.27 -7.11 -5.79
CA LEU A 144 -7.68 -7.17 -5.43
C LEU A 144 -8.31 -5.77 -5.41
N ALA A 145 -7.61 -4.78 -4.85
CA ALA A 145 -8.05 -3.38 -4.87
C ALA A 145 -8.17 -2.82 -6.29
N LEU A 146 -7.20 -3.12 -7.16
CA LEU A 146 -7.25 -2.73 -8.57
C LEU A 146 -8.39 -3.44 -9.31
N TYR A 147 -8.64 -4.73 -9.05
CA TYR A 147 -9.78 -5.44 -9.62
C TYR A 147 -11.10 -4.76 -9.25
N ARG A 148 -11.29 -4.42 -7.97
CA ARG A 148 -12.49 -3.69 -7.51
C ARG A 148 -12.59 -2.28 -8.10
N LEU A 149 -11.47 -1.62 -8.33
CA LEU A 149 -11.44 -0.27 -8.90
C LEU A 149 -11.73 -0.27 -10.40
N THR A 150 -11.20 -1.25 -11.14
CA THR A 150 -11.19 -1.21 -12.61
C THR A 150 -12.17 -2.17 -13.28
N GLY A 151 -12.57 -3.24 -12.60
CA GLY A 151 -13.30 -4.36 -13.19
C GLY A 151 -12.46 -5.24 -14.12
N ASP A 152 -11.18 -4.90 -14.35
CA ASP A 152 -10.30 -5.66 -15.24
C ASP A 152 -9.86 -6.98 -14.59
N ARG A 153 -10.29 -8.08 -15.19
CA ARG A 153 -9.99 -9.46 -14.75
C ARG A 153 -8.49 -9.78 -14.74
N LYS A 154 -7.66 -9.02 -15.47
CA LYS A 154 -6.20 -9.10 -15.38
C LYS A 154 -5.69 -8.96 -13.94
N HIS A 155 -6.28 -8.06 -13.15
CA HIS A 155 -5.85 -7.89 -11.77
C HIS A 155 -6.26 -9.07 -10.88
N LEU A 156 -7.48 -9.61 -11.07
CA LEU A 156 -7.91 -10.82 -10.39
C LEU A 156 -7.00 -12.02 -10.73
N PHE A 157 -6.60 -12.15 -12.00
CA PHE A 157 -5.62 -13.15 -12.42
C PHE A 157 -4.30 -13.01 -11.66
N ARG A 158 -3.75 -11.79 -11.56
CA ARG A 158 -2.51 -11.54 -10.81
C ARG A 158 -2.63 -11.87 -9.33
N ALA A 159 -3.75 -11.51 -8.71
CA ALA A 159 -4.02 -11.85 -7.32
C ALA A 159 -4.01 -13.37 -7.09
N ARG A 160 -4.71 -14.11 -7.96
CA ARG A 160 -4.73 -15.58 -7.93
C ARG A 160 -3.35 -16.17 -8.18
N SER A 161 -2.54 -15.62 -9.08
CA SER A 161 -1.18 -16.10 -9.33
C SER A 161 -0.28 -16.00 -8.09
N PHE A 162 -0.36 -14.90 -7.35
CA PHE A 162 0.41 -14.74 -6.10
C PHE A 162 -0.06 -15.72 -5.02
N ALA A 163 -1.38 -15.91 -4.89
CA ALA A 163 -1.94 -16.88 -3.94
C ALA A 163 -1.63 -18.33 -4.29
N THR A 164 -1.65 -18.68 -5.59
CA THR A 164 -1.26 -20.00 -6.09
C THR A 164 0.23 -20.26 -5.85
N PHE A 165 1.09 -19.26 -6.03
CA PHE A 165 2.50 -19.38 -5.68
C PHE A 165 2.68 -19.73 -4.19
N LEU A 166 1.97 -19.04 -3.30
CA LEU A 166 1.99 -19.35 -1.87
C LEU A 166 1.49 -20.77 -1.56
N CYS A 167 0.41 -21.20 -2.22
CA CYS A 167 -0.16 -22.53 -2.03
C CYS A 167 0.81 -23.65 -2.47
N ASN A 168 1.44 -23.47 -3.64
CA ASN A 168 2.25 -24.51 -4.26
C ASN A 168 3.68 -24.56 -3.73
N GLN A 169 4.28 -23.40 -3.41
CA GLN A 169 5.71 -23.29 -3.11
C GLN A 169 5.99 -22.66 -1.75
N GLY A 170 5.02 -21.98 -1.12
CA GLY A 170 5.24 -21.20 0.08
C GLY A 170 5.80 -22.03 1.24
N ARG A 171 5.25 -23.23 1.47
CA ARG A 171 5.71 -24.11 2.56
C ARG A 171 7.13 -24.62 2.34
N GLU A 172 7.39 -25.16 1.14
CA GLU A 172 8.71 -25.70 0.78
C GLU A 172 9.81 -24.64 0.89
N LEU A 173 9.56 -23.42 0.39
CA LEU A 173 10.52 -22.32 0.46
C LEU A 173 10.75 -21.81 1.88
N ILE A 174 9.75 -21.91 2.76
CA ILE A 174 9.93 -21.57 4.19
C ILE A 174 10.78 -22.65 4.87
N ASP A 175 10.47 -23.93 4.63
CA ASP A 175 11.19 -25.04 5.24
C ASP A 175 12.66 -25.12 4.75
N SER A 176 12.94 -24.72 3.50
CA SER A 176 14.32 -24.62 2.95
C SER A 176 15.08 -23.37 3.41
N GLY A 177 14.40 -22.37 3.95
CA GLY A 177 14.98 -21.07 4.32
C GLY A 177 15.09 -20.06 3.17
N ASP A 178 14.61 -20.39 1.96
CA ASP A 178 14.61 -19.47 0.81
C ASP A 178 13.55 -18.37 0.92
N MET A 179 12.53 -18.56 1.76
CA MET A 179 11.49 -17.60 2.09
C MET A 179 11.35 -17.45 3.60
N HIS A 180 11.29 -16.20 4.08
CA HIS A 180 11.06 -15.94 5.49
C HIS A 180 9.60 -16.17 5.90
N GLY A 181 9.36 -17.05 6.86
CA GLY A 181 8.03 -17.36 7.41
C GLY A 181 7.44 -16.31 8.37
N GLY A 182 8.23 -15.28 8.73
CA GLY A 182 7.88 -14.24 9.71
C GLY A 182 8.54 -14.50 11.06
N ASP A 183 8.89 -13.43 11.80
CA ASP A 183 9.51 -13.56 13.12
C ASP A 183 8.53 -14.21 14.10
N HIS A 184 7.23 -13.95 13.90
CA HIS A 184 6.11 -14.67 14.52
C HIS A 184 5.36 -15.47 13.43
N PRO A 185 5.73 -16.75 13.19
CA PRO A 185 5.32 -17.52 12.00
C PRO A 185 3.81 -17.74 11.84
N TYR A 186 3.03 -17.57 12.90
CA TYR A 186 1.58 -17.74 12.90
C TYR A 186 0.82 -16.43 13.16
N SER A 187 1.51 -15.29 13.19
CA SER A 187 0.88 -13.98 13.35
C SER A 187 0.15 -13.53 12.09
N LEU A 188 -0.79 -12.59 12.25
CA LEU A 188 -1.55 -12.04 11.13
C LEU A 188 -0.66 -11.25 10.16
N PHE A 189 0.20 -10.36 10.66
CA PHE A 189 0.94 -9.43 9.81
C PHE A 189 2.26 -10.00 9.25
N GLU A 190 2.89 -10.96 9.91
CA GLU A 190 4.19 -11.49 9.48
C GLU A 190 4.12 -12.93 8.97
N GLY A 191 3.19 -13.72 9.53
CA GLY A 191 3.14 -15.16 9.37
C GLY A 191 2.01 -15.69 8.51
N LEU A 192 1.77 -17.00 8.67
CA LEU A 192 0.82 -17.80 7.89
C LEU A 192 -0.65 -17.45 8.15
N ALA A 193 -0.99 -16.84 9.28
CA ALA A 193 -2.37 -16.39 9.51
C ALA A 193 -2.77 -15.30 8.50
N GLY A 194 -1.82 -14.46 8.08
CA GLY A 194 -2.03 -13.50 7.00
C GLY A 194 -2.28 -14.15 5.64
N THR A 195 -1.59 -15.26 5.36
CA THR A 195 -1.81 -16.05 4.14
C THR A 195 -3.17 -16.75 4.15
N ALA A 196 -3.55 -17.34 5.28
CA ALA A 196 -4.88 -17.92 5.45
C ALA A 196 -5.98 -16.87 5.26
N PHE A 197 -5.81 -15.69 5.84
CA PHE A 197 -6.74 -14.57 5.69
C PHE A 197 -6.89 -14.17 4.21
N LEU A 198 -5.80 -14.05 3.47
CA LEU A 198 -5.83 -13.78 2.03
C LEU A 198 -6.62 -14.84 1.24
N TRP A 199 -6.43 -16.13 1.53
CA TRP A 199 -7.14 -17.20 0.84
C TRP A 199 -8.65 -17.21 1.11
N LEU A 200 -9.06 -16.81 2.31
CA LEU A 200 -10.47 -16.61 2.64
C LEU A 200 -11.05 -15.42 1.85
N ASP A 201 -10.34 -14.29 1.82
CA ASP A 201 -10.75 -13.11 1.06
C ASP A 201 -10.85 -13.38 -0.45
N LEU A 202 -10.00 -14.25 -0.99
CA LEU A 202 -10.03 -14.64 -2.40
C LEU A 202 -11.27 -15.43 -2.82
N GLN A 203 -12.07 -15.95 -1.88
CA GLN A 203 -13.35 -16.57 -2.19
C GLN A 203 -14.38 -15.54 -2.67
N ARG A 204 -14.23 -14.27 -2.25
CA ARG A 204 -15.08 -13.14 -2.65
C ARG A 204 -14.21 -11.92 -2.98
N PRO A 205 -13.48 -11.94 -4.12
CA PRO A 205 -12.48 -10.91 -4.44
C PRO A 205 -13.04 -9.48 -4.56
N GLU A 206 -14.34 -9.35 -4.86
CA GLU A 206 -15.09 -8.11 -4.85
C GLU A 206 -15.33 -7.52 -3.45
N GLU A 207 -15.37 -8.38 -2.42
CA GLU A 207 -15.53 -8.01 -1.01
C GLU A 207 -14.19 -7.90 -0.28
N ALA A 208 -13.12 -8.56 -0.75
CA ALA A 208 -11.81 -8.59 -0.09
C ALA A 208 -11.29 -7.20 0.34
N ARG A 209 -10.63 -7.12 1.49
CA ARG A 209 -10.06 -5.87 2.04
C ARG A 209 -8.77 -6.16 2.78
N PHE A 210 -7.71 -5.40 2.54
CA PHE A 210 -6.48 -5.54 3.32
C PHE A 210 -6.80 -5.33 4.81
N PRO A 211 -6.54 -6.31 5.68
CA PRO A 211 -7.01 -6.26 7.06
C PRO A 211 -6.31 -5.15 7.85
N GLY A 212 -7.12 -4.35 8.56
CA GLY A 212 -6.62 -3.21 9.34
C GLY A 212 -6.18 -2.01 8.50
N TYR A 213 -6.43 -2.02 7.17
CA TYR A 213 -6.12 -0.90 6.30
C TYR A 213 -7.33 -0.48 5.45
N GLU A 214 -7.88 -1.40 4.65
CA GLU A 214 -9.03 -1.07 3.81
C GLU A 214 -10.36 -1.22 4.56
N LEU A 215 -11.29 -0.28 4.34
CA LEU A 215 -12.62 -0.22 4.95
C LEU A 215 -13.75 -0.49 3.93
#